data_AF-A0A0G0Z8Q7-F1
#
_entry.id   AF-A0A0G0Z8Q7-F1
#
_cell.length_a   1.000
_cell.length_b   1.000
_cell.length_c   1.000
_cell.angle_alpha   90.00
_cell.angle_beta   90.00
_cell.angle_gamma   90.00
#
_symmetry.space_group_name_H-M   'P 1'
#
loop_
_entity.id
_entity.type
_entity.pdbx_description
1 polymer ?
#
loop_
_entity_poly.entity_id
_entity_poly.type
_entity_poly.pdbx_seq_one_letter_code
_entity_poly.pdbx_strand_id
1 'polypeptide(L)'
;MRTVGEILKKARLEKRLTLDEVEKRIKIRKKYLEALEENAWHKLPSLPYIKGFLRNYSTLLDLRPEEMLAVFRRHYMYEEHGGILPEGIQPA
;
A
#
# COMPACT_ATOMS: atom_id res chain seq x y z
N MET A 1 6.69 -13.74 2.46
CA MET A 1 6.46 -12.67 1.46
C MET A 1 6.37 -11.35 2.19
N ARG A 2 6.91 -10.26 1.63
CA ARG A 2 6.74 -8.92 2.20
C ARG A 2 5.38 -8.34 1.78
N THR A 3 4.70 -7.72 2.73
CA THR A 3 3.46 -6.98 2.50
C THR A 3 3.73 -5.66 1.78
N VAL A 4 2.69 -5.06 1.18
CA VAL A 4 2.83 -3.75 0.54
C VAL A 4 3.22 -2.66 1.56
N GLY A 5 2.70 -2.72 2.79
CA GLY A 5 3.06 -1.78 3.85
C GLY A 5 4.54 -1.83 4.23
N GLU A 6 5.11 -3.03 4.35
CA GLU A 6 6.55 -3.20 4.62
C GLU A 6 7.43 -2.65 3.50
N ILE A 7 7.01 -2.81 2.24
CA ILE A 7 7.73 -2.29 1.08
C ILE A 7 7.72 -0.75 1.08
N LEU A 8 6.55 -0.14 1.30
CA LEU A 8 6.40 1.31 1.38
C LEU A 8 7.24 1.91 2.52
N LYS A 9 7.17 1.32 3.71
CA LYS A 9 7.94 1.75 4.89
C LYS A 9 9.44 1.70 4.61
N LYS A 10 9.92 0.59 4.05
CA LYS A 10 11.33 0.41 3.70
C LYS A 10 11.80 1.48 2.71
N ALA A 11 11.07 1.69 1.62
CA ALA A 11 11.42 2.68 0.61
C ALA A 11 11.38 4.13 1.15
N ARG A 12 10.41 4.47 2.02
CA ARG A 12 10.38 5.77 2.70
C ARG A 12 11.63 5.99 3.56
N LEU A 13 12.01 4.99 4.36
CA LEU A 13 13.17 5.08 5.24
C LEU A 13 14.49 5.16 4.46
N GLU A 14 14.63 4.43 3.35
CA GLU A 14 15.79 4.52 2.44
C GLU A 14 15.94 5.92 1.83
N LYS A 15 14.81 6.58 1.55
CA LYS A 15 14.78 7.98 1.10
C LYS A 15 14.93 9.00 2.25
N ARG A 16 15.03 8.54 3.50
CA ARG A 16 15.10 9.37 4.72
C ARG A 16 13.95 10.37 4.85
N LEU A 17 12.76 9.99 4.36
CA LEU A 17 11.56 10.83 4.46
C LEU A 17 10.81 10.53 5.75
N THR A 18 10.38 11.59 6.44
CA THR A 18 9.40 11.51 7.51
C THR A 18 7.99 11.42 6.94
N LEU A 19 7.05 10.88 7.71
CA LEU A 19 5.65 10.83 7.28
C LEU A 19 5.03 12.23 7.13
N ASP A 20 5.48 13.19 7.94
CA ASP A 20 5.05 14.59 7.85
C ASP A 20 5.52 15.25 6.53
N GLU A 21 6.72 14.92 6.05
CA GLU A 21 7.18 15.37 4.72
C GLU A 21 6.39 14.72 3.60
N VAL A 22 6.10 13.42 3.71
CA VAL A 22 5.25 12.71 2.73
C VAL A 22 3.86 13.34 2.68
N GLU A 23 3.21 13.56 3.83
CA GLU A 23 1.90 14.21 3.92
C GLU A 23 1.90 15.58 3.21
N LYS A 24 2.94 16.40 3.44
CA LYS A 24 3.07 17.70 2.78
C LYS A 24 3.21 17.59 1.27
N ARG A 25 3.91 16.57 0.75
CA ARG A 25 4.18 16.40 -0.69
C ARG A 25 2.98 15.85 -1.45
N ILE A 26 2.33 14.80 -0.95
CA ILE A 26 1.25 14.10 -1.69
C ILE A 26 -0.16 14.36 -1.14
N LYS A 27 -0.28 15.21 -0.12
CA LYS A 27 -1.55 15.65 0.48
C LYS A 27 -2.42 14.51 1.02
N ILE A 28 -1.78 13.42 1.44
CA ILE A 28 -2.43 12.30 2.14
C ILE A 28 -2.12 12.44 3.63
N ARG A 29 -3.17 12.39 4.46
CA ARG A 29 -3.00 12.60 5.90
C ARG A 29 -2.04 11.58 6.50
N LYS A 30 -1.16 12.01 7.40
CA LYS A 30 -0.14 11.15 8.05
C LYS A 30 -0.71 9.86 8.62
N LYS A 31 -1.85 9.93 9.31
CA LYS A 31 -2.57 8.76 9.85
C LYS A 31 -2.90 7.69 8.81
N TYR A 32 -3.13 8.07 7.54
CA TYR A 32 -3.40 7.11 6.46
C TYR A 32 -2.10 6.53 5.91
N LEU A 33 -1.01 7.29 5.87
CA LEU A 33 0.31 6.78 5.51
C LEU A 33 0.80 5.75 6.53
N GLU A 34 0.61 6.03 7.82
CA GLU A 34 0.88 5.08 8.92
C GLU A 34 0.05 3.80 8.74
N ALA A 35 -1.26 3.93 8.51
CA ALA A 35 -2.12 2.78 8.29
C ALA A 35 -1.72 1.95 7.06
N LEU A 36 -1.23 2.57 5.98
CA LEU A 36 -0.70 1.85 4.82
C LEU A 36 0.57 1.06 5.17
N GLU A 37 1.51 1.68 5.90
CA GLU A 37 2.77 1.03 6.31
C GLU A 37 2.53 -0.12 7.31
N GLU A 38 1.46 -0.05 8.10
CA GLU A 38 1.04 -1.07 9.07
C GLU A 38 0.09 -2.12 8.47
N ASN A 39 -0.32 -1.98 7.20
CA ASN A 39 -1.40 -2.76 6.58
C ASN A 39 -2.72 -2.72 7.38
N ALA A 40 -2.98 -1.63 8.10
CA ALA A 40 -4.19 -1.44 8.91
C ALA A 40 -5.37 -0.98 8.02
N TRP A 41 -5.82 -1.84 7.10
CA TRP A 41 -6.82 -1.49 6.07
C TRP A 41 -8.15 -0.98 6.65
N HIS A 42 -8.55 -1.50 7.81
CA HIS A 42 -9.74 -1.08 8.55
C HIS A 42 -9.71 0.38 9.03
N LYS A 43 -8.53 1.02 9.09
CA LYS A 43 -8.37 2.44 9.45
C LYS A 43 -8.42 3.39 8.23
N LEU A 44 -8.49 2.82 7.02
CA LEU A 44 -8.52 3.58 5.77
C LEU A 44 -9.96 3.76 5.27
N PRO A 45 -10.26 4.80 4.47
CA PRO A 45 -11.65 5.16 4.16
C PRO A 45 -12.40 4.12 3.33
N SER A 46 -11.96 3.85 2.11
CA SER A 46 -12.56 2.83 1.23
C SER A 46 -11.55 2.37 0.18
N LEU A 47 -11.80 1.22 -0.44
CA LEU A 47 -10.89 0.59 -1.41
C LEU A 47 -10.42 1.52 -2.55
N PRO A 48 -11.27 2.37 -3.17
CA PRO A 48 -10.82 3.38 -4.13
C PRO A 48 -9.76 4.34 -3.56
N TYR A 49 -9.94 4.82 -2.33
CA TYR A 49 -8.97 5.69 -1.66
C TYR A 49 -7.67 4.95 -1.38
N ILE A 50 -7.73 3.70 -0.90
CA ILE A 50 -6.55 2.88 -0.65
C ILE A 50 -5.72 2.73 -1.93
N LYS A 51 -6.37 2.40 -3.06
CA LYS A 51 -5.68 2.29 -4.36
C LYS A 51 -5.07 3.62 -4.80
N GLY A 52 -5.77 4.73 -4.61
CA GLY A 52 -5.26 6.07 -4.91
C GLY A 52 -4.05 6.44 -4.04
N PHE A 53 -4.10 6.14 -2.75
CA PHE A 53 -3.00 6.39 -1.83
C PHE A 53 -1.78 5.54 -2.16
N LEU A 54 -1.98 4.24 -2.45
CA LEU A 54 -0.90 3.36 -2.90
C LEU A 54 -0.23 3.90 -4.16
N ARG A 55 -0.99 4.38 -5.15
CA ARG A 55 -0.40 4.97 -6.36
C ARG A 55 0.45 6.19 -6.03
N ASN A 56 -0.12 7.20 -5.37
CA ASN A 56 0.58 8.44 -5.04
C ASN A 56 1.83 8.20 -4.20
N TYR A 57 1.72 7.31 -3.20
CA TYR A 57 2.82 7.05 -2.29
C TYR A 57 3.92 6.24 -2.98
N SER A 58 3.56 5.24 -3.79
CA SER A 58 4.53 4.48 -4.60
C SER A 58 5.30 5.38 -5.56
N THR A 59 4.60 6.27 -6.27
CA THR A 59 5.21 7.24 -7.18
C THR A 59 6.19 8.16 -6.46
N LEU A 60 5.82 8.71 -5.28
CA LEU A 60 6.74 9.53 -4.48
C LEU A 60 8.00 8.76 -4.06
N LEU A 61 7.86 7.46 -3.81
CA LEU A 61 8.93 6.59 -3.35
C LEU A 61 9.74 5.96 -4.49
N ASP A 62 9.53 6.37 -5.74
CA ASP A 62 10.14 5.78 -6.96
C ASP A 62 9.90 4.26 -7.07
N LEU A 63 8.77 3.80 -6.53
CA LEU A 63 8.28 2.43 -6.70
C LEU A 63 7.29 2.38 -7.86
N ARG A 64 7.20 1.22 -8.52
CA ARG A 64 6.21 0.98 -9.58
C ARG A 64 4.81 0.81 -8.97
N PRO A 65 3.86 1.73 -9.21
CA PRO A 65 2.52 1.66 -8.61
C PRO A 65 1.77 0.38 -8.94
N GLU A 66 1.92 -0.12 -10.17
CA GLU A 66 1.25 -1.31 -10.68
C GLU A 66 1.64 -2.55 -9.90
N GLU A 67 2.92 -2.64 -9.51
CA GLU A 67 3.43 -3.73 -8.69
C GLU A 67 2.93 -3.65 -7.26
N MET A 68 2.94 -2.45 -6.66
CA MET A 68 2.43 -2.26 -5.31
C MET A 68 0.94 -2.58 -5.22
N LEU A 69 0.17 -2.23 -6.26
CA LEU A 69 -1.23 -2.64 -6.37
C LEU A 69 -1.41 -4.14 -6.57
N ALA A 70 -0.50 -4.82 -7.27
CA ALA A 70 -0.54 -6.27 -7.42
C ALA A 70 -0.24 -7.00 -6.10
N VAL A 71 0.78 -6.55 -5.36
CA VAL A 71 1.09 -7.04 -4.01
C VAL A 71 -0.09 -6.80 -3.07
N PHE A 72 -0.64 -5.59 -3.08
CA PHE A 72 -1.83 -5.25 -2.30
C PHE A 72 -3.02 -6.18 -2.62
N ARG A 73 -3.36 -6.38 -3.91
CA ARG A 73 -4.46 -7.28 -4.31
C ARG A 73 -4.25 -8.70 -3.79
N ARG A 74 -3.02 -9.21 -3.91
CA ARG A 74 -2.69 -10.55 -3.40
C ARG A 74 -3.01 -10.63 -1.91
N HIS A 75 -2.48 -9.72 -1.08
CA HIS A 75 -2.64 -9.79 0.38
C HIS A 75 -4.04 -9.39 0.88
N TYR A 76 -4.66 -8.36 0.30
CA TYR A 76 -5.97 -7.85 0.72
C TYR A 76 -7.12 -8.84 0.46
N MET A 77 -7.03 -9.65 -0.61
CA MET A 77 -8.07 -10.66 -0.89
C MET A 77 -8.04 -11.86 0.07
N TYR A 78 -6.93 -12.11 0.76
CA TYR A 78 -6.91 -13.14 1.81
C TYR A 78 -7.59 -12.68 3.09
N GLU A 79 -7.44 -11.40 3.47
CA GLU A 79 -7.90 -10.90 4.76
C GLU A 79 -9.42 -10.67 4.83
N GLU A 80 -10.06 -10.18 3.75
CA GLU A 80 -11.51 -9.91 3.79
C GLU A 80 -12.40 -11.11 3.44
N HIS A 81 -11.87 -12.13 2.77
CA HIS A 81 -12.65 -13.30 2.31
C HIS A 81 -12.15 -14.63 2.90
N GLY A 82 -11.31 -14.61 3.94
CA GLY A 82 -10.84 -15.85 4.59
C GLY A 82 -10.08 -16.79 3.65
N GLY A 83 -9.33 -16.23 2.69
CA GLY A 83 -8.48 -17.01 1.79
C GLY A 83 -9.20 -17.74 0.65
N ILE A 84 -10.05 -17.05 -0.11
CA ILE A 84 -10.47 -17.56 -1.42
C ILE A 84 -9.55 -16.99 -2.50
N LEU A 85 -8.47 -17.72 -2.79
CA LEU A 85 -7.94 -17.69 -4.15
C LEU A 85 -8.88 -18.54 -5.02
N PRO A 86 -9.53 -18.01 -6.06
CA PRO A 86 -10.14 -18.88 -7.05
C PRO A 86 -9.04 -19.69 -7.74
N GLU A 87 -9.19 -21.02 -7.75
CA GLU A 87 -8.41 -21.92 -8.60
C GLU A 87 -8.53 -21.41 -10.05
N GLY A 88 -7.45 -20.86 -10.61
CA GLY A 88 -7.43 -20.44 -12.01
C GLY A 88 -6.59 -19.21 -12.36
N ILE A 89 -6.09 -18.44 -11.39
CA ILE A 89 -5.16 -17.34 -11.70
C ILE A 89 -3.71 -17.84 -11.50
N GLN A 90 -3.20 -18.54 -12.50
CA GLN A 90 -1.75 -18.66 -12.68
C GLN A 90 -1.25 -17.35 -13.32
N PRO A 91 -0.24 -16.67 -12.73
CA PRO A 91 0.40 -15.57 -13.45
C PRO A 91 1.07 -16.15 -14.70
N ALA A 92 0.89 -15.46 -15.82
CA ALA A 92 1.46 -15.80 -17.12
C ALA A 92 2.98 -16.07 -17.07
#